data_AF-A0A6S7HDU4-F1
#
_entry.id   AF-A0A6S7HDU4-F1
#
_cell.length_a   1.000
_cell.length_b   1.000
_cell.length_c   1.000
_cell.angle_alpha   90.00
_cell.angle_beta   90.00
_cell.angle_gamma   90.00
#
_symmetry.space_group_name_H-M   'P 1'
#
loop_
_entity.id
_entity.type
_entity.pdbx_description
1 polymer ?
#
loop_
_entity_poly.entity_id
_entity_poly.type
_entity_poly.pdbx_seq_one_letter_code
_entity_poly.pdbx_strand_id
1 'polypeptide(L)'
;MPSFDGDAHKIDILWAMSFRFKKSAPGWQGMMHLLHKDCDHPGQSNVVFLPMIDMYPGDKSCIFSTLEYLCNLANGHKTTAVVTFDQPLNWKASEIKHEVPGDSQTRCVVLLRGSCHTLMNLLGAIGTLMDGSGIKEILGNIYGENAVQHIMTGKAVQRQ
;
A
#
# COMPACT_ATOMS: atom_id res chain seq x y z
N MET A 1 3.70 -25.90 0.84
CA MET A 1 3.80 -24.44 1.00
C MET A 1 3.82 -24.14 2.47
N PRO A 2 4.81 -23.42 3.02
CA PRO A 2 4.76 -23.01 4.42
C PRO A 2 3.62 -21.98 4.57
N SER A 3 2.77 -22.19 5.56
CA SER A 3 1.65 -21.32 5.91
C SER A 3 2.15 -19.95 6.36
N PHE A 4 1.92 -18.92 5.53
CA PHE A 4 2.36 -17.54 5.76
C PHE A 4 1.73 -16.84 6.98
N ASP A 5 0.66 -17.39 7.57
CA ASP A 5 -0.11 -16.69 8.62
C ASP A 5 0.46 -16.82 10.04
N GLY A 6 1.23 -17.87 10.34
CA GLY A 6 1.60 -18.20 11.72
C GLY A 6 2.83 -17.46 12.27
N ASP A 7 3.80 -17.17 11.42
CA ASP A 7 5.11 -16.66 11.84
C ASP A 7 5.28 -15.15 11.62
N ALA A 8 4.62 -14.57 10.61
CA ALA A 8 4.65 -13.12 10.36
C ALA A 8 4.09 -12.32 11.54
N HIS A 9 2.98 -12.77 12.11
CA HIS A 9 2.35 -12.12 13.27
C HIS A 9 3.26 -12.11 14.52
N LYS A 10 4.06 -13.15 14.72
CA LYS A 10 5.04 -13.21 15.83
C LYS A 10 6.15 -12.19 15.63
N ILE A 11 6.58 -11.98 14.38
CA ILE A 11 7.61 -11.01 14.03
C ILE A 11 7.08 -9.58 14.21
N ASP A 12 5.82 -9.32 13.83
CA ASP A 12 5.15 -8.03 14.09
C ASP A 12 5.12 -7.70 15.58
N ILE A 13 4.71 -8.67 16.42
CA ILE A 13 4.67 -8.51 17.87
C ILE A 13 6.08 -8.30 18.43
N LEU A 14 7.06 -9.09 17.98
CA LEU A 14 8.45 -8.97 18.42
C LEU A 14 9.01 -7.58 18.08
N TRP A 15 8.74 -7.08 16.87
CA TRP A 15 9.14 -5.75 16.44
C TRP A 15 8.44 -4.66 17.26
N ALA A 16 7.12 -4.77 17.50
CA ALA A 16 6.40 -3.81 18.33
C ALA A 16 6.92 -3.78 19.78
N MET A 17 7.27 -4.95 20.33
CA MET A 17 7.85 -5.07 21.67
C MET A 17 9.29 -4.58 21.74
N SER A 18 10.03 -4.58 20.63
CA SER A 18 11.41 -4.10 20.58
C SER A 18 11.55 -2.66 21.09
N PHE A 19 10.56 -1.80 20.84
CA PHE A 19 10.50 -0.42 21.32
C PHE A 19 10.37 -0.28 22.85
N ARG A 20 9.99 -1.35 23.55
CA ARG A 20 9.89 -1.36 25.02
C ARG A 20 11.22 -1.66 25.70
N PHE A 21 12.17 -2.25 24.96
CA PHE A 21 13.52 -2.45 25.46
C PHE A 21 14.32 -1.17 25.15
N LYS A 22 15.05 -0.63 26.13
CA LYS A 22 15.81 0.65 26.02
C LYS A 22 17.02 0.59 25.06
N LYS A 23 16.95 -0.23 24.01
CA LYS A 23 17.96 -0.37 22.97
C LYS A 23 17.40 0.16 21.65
N SER A 24 18.28 0.72 20.82
CA SER A 24 17.90 1.14 19.48
C SER A 24 17.39 -0.07 18.68
N ALA A 25 16.16 0.03 18.20
CA ALA A 25 15.54 -0.98 17.35
C ALA A 25 15.40 -0.42 15.92
N PRO A 26 15.71 -1.20 14.88
CA PRO A 26 15.48 -0.77 13.51
C PRO A 26 13.98 -0.60 13.26
N GLY A 27 13.62 0.30 12.32
CA GLY A 27 12.26 0.35 11.79
C GLY A 27 11.87 -0.98 11.13
N TRP A 28 10.58 -1.17 10.85
CA TRP A 28 10.04 -2.43 10.31
C TRP A 28 10.84 -2.97 9.12
N GLN A 29 11.15 -2.11 8.15
CA GLN A 29 11.92 -2.50 6.97
C GLN A 29 13.35 -2.94 7.30
N GLY A 30 13.98 -2.30 8.28
CA GLY A 30 15.30 -2.71 8.76
C GLY A 30 15.27 -4.04 9.50
N MET A 31 14.21 -4.31 10.27
CA MET A 31 13.98 -5.62 10.89
C MET A 31 13.78 -6.71 9.84
N MET A 32 12.94 -6.47 8.83
CA MET A 32 12.73 -7.40 7.72
C MET A 32 14.03 -7.68 6.96
N HIS A 33 14.82 -6.64 6.67
CA HIS A 33 16.11 -6.78 6.01
C HIS A 33 17.08 -7.63 6.85
N LEU A 34 17.16 -7.40 8.16
CA LEU A 34 18.04 -8.16 9.04
C LEU A 34 17.64 -9.63 9.11
N LEU A 35 16.34 -9.92 9.22
CA LEU A 35 15.82 -11.28 9.32
C LEU A 35 16.03 -12.08 8.03
N HIS A 36 16.04 -11.42 6.87
CA HIS A 36 16.17 -12.06 5.57
C HIS A 36 17.54 -11.86 4.92
N LYS A 37 18.51 -11.27 5.64
CA LYS A 37 19.82 -10.92 5.09
C LYS A 37 20.59 -12.14 4.55
N ASP A 38 20.45 -13.26 5.24
CA ASP A 38 21.12 -14.53 4.90
C ASP A 38 20.18 -15.50 4.17
N CYS A 39 18.97 -15.05 3.79
CA CYS A 39 18.05 -15.84 2.97
C CYS A 39 18.41 -15.72 1.49
N ASP A 40 18.22 -16.81 0.75
CA ASP A 40 18.24 -16.74 -0.71
C ASP A 40 17.08 -15.86 -1.20
N HIS A 41 17.42 -14.67 -1.68
CA HIS A 41 16.47 -13.76 -2.33
C HIS A 41 15.96 -14.44 -3.62
N PRO A 42 14.65 -14.70 -3.74
CA PRO A 42 14.12 -15.40 -4.90
C PRO A 42 14.07 -14.45 -6.11
N GLY A 43 15.21 -14.31 -6.79
CA GLY A 43 15.31 -13.69 -8.11
C GLY A 43 15.36 -12.16 -8.14
N GLN A 44 15.53 -11.64 -9.35
CA GLN A 44 15.59 -10.21 -9.65
C GLN A 44 14.18 -9.60 -9.61
N SER A 45 14.03 -8.46 -8.92
CA SER A 45 12.79 -7.70 -8.98
C SER A 45 12.59 -7.11 -10.37
N ASN A 46 11.35 -7.11 -10.85
CA ASN A 46 10.98 -6.50 -12.12
C ASN A 46 9.83 -5.52 -11.90
N VAL A 47 9.89 -4.37 -12.57
CA VAL A 47 8.86 -3.35 -12.56
C VAL A 47 8.29 -3.26 -13.96
N VAL A 48 7.00 -3.60 -14.10
CA VAL A 48 6.30 -3.65 -15.38
C VAL A 48 5.03 -2.83 -15.27
N PHE A 49 4.74 -2.03 -16.31
CA PHE A 49 3.46 -1.37 -16.44
C PHE A 49 2.39 -2.38 -16.84
N LEU A 50 1.30 -2.41 -16.07
CA LEU A 50 0.12 -3.19 -16.43
C LEU A 50 -0.75 -2.42 -17.43
N PRO A 51 -1.61 -3.11 -18.21
CA PRO A 51 -2.55 -2.47 -19.12
C PRO A 51 -3.43 -1.44 -18.39
N MET A 52 -3.67 -0.29 -19.03
CA MET A 52 -4.62 0.69 -18.53
C MET A 52 -6.04 0.17 -18.75
N ILE A 53 -6.86 0.25 -17.71
CA ILE A 53 -8.27 -0.16 -17.76
C ILE A 53 -9.10 1.07 -18.08
N ASP A 54 -9.70 1.10 -19.26
CA ASP A 54 -10.59 2.18 -19.71
C ASP A 54 -12.06 1.86 -19.36
N MET A 55 -12.31 1.72 -18.06
CA MET A 55 -13.65 1.47 -17.51
C MET A 55 -13.86 2.27 -16.23
N TYR A 56 -15.12 2.49 -15.85
CA TYR A 56 -15.44 3.16 -14.60
C TYR A 56 -14.92 2.35 -13.40
N PRO A 57 -14.00 2.89 -12.58
CA PRO A 57 -13.34 2.12 -11.53
C PRO A 57 -14.30 1.71 -10.41
N GLY A 58 -15.42 2.42 -10.24
CA GLY A 58 -16.41 2.09 -9.22
C GLY A 58 -17.37 0.96 -9.59
N ASP A 59 -17.30 0.43 -10.81
CA ASP A 59 -18.10 -0.72 -11.24
C ASP A 59 -17.57 -2.03 -10.62
N LYS A 60 -18.46 -2.80 -9.97
CA LYS A 60 -18.09 -4.07 -9.33
C LYS A 60 -17.58 -5.09 -10.34
N SER A 61 -18.13 -5.12 -11.55
CA SER A 61 -17.69 -6.04 -12.61
C SER A 61 -16.27 -5.71 -13.08
N CYS A 62 -15.94 -4.42 -13.23
CA CYS A 62 -14.58 -3.96 -13.51
C CYS A 62 -13.58 -4.36 -12.40
N ILE A 63 -13.93 -4.15 -11.13
CA ILE A 63 -13.05 -4.50 -10.00
C ILE A 63 -12.83 -6.02 -9.97
N PHE A 64 -13.90 -6.81 -10.15
CA PHE A 64 -13.82 -8.27 -10.11
C PHE A 64 -12.93 -8.83 -11.24
N SER A 65 -13.15 -8.43 -12.49
CA SER A 65 -12.35 -8.92 -13.63
C SER A 65 -10.88 -8.50 -13.51
N THR A 66 -10.61 -7.34 -12.92
CA THR A 66 -9.24 -6.89 -12.60
C THR A 66 -8.58 -7.82 -11.58
N LEU A 67 -9.29 -8.20 -10.52
CA LEU A 67 -8.76 -9.11 -9.51
C LEU A 67 -8.50 -10.51 -10.09
N GLU A 68 -9.40 -11.03 -10.93
CA GLU A 68 -9.17 -12.30 -11.64
C GLU A 68 -7.94 -12.25 -12.55
N TYR A 69 -7.78 -11.17 -13.31
CA TYR A 69 -6.60 -10.95 -14.14
C TYR A 69 -5.31 -10.97 -13.31
N LEU A 70 -5.30 -10.27 -12.17
CA LEU A 70 -4.14 -10.21 -11.27
C LEU A 70 -3.85 -11.57 -10.62
N CYS A 71 -4.86 -12.35 -10.27
CA CYS A 71 -4.70 -13.72 -9.81
C CYS A 71 -4.03 -14.60 -10.86
N ASN A 72 -4.51 -14.54 -12.10
CA ASN A 72 -3.95 -15.32 -13.21
C ASN A 72 -2.49 -14.95 -13.46
N LEU A 73 -2.17 -13.65 -13.43
CA LEU A 73 -0.82 -13.14 -13.57
C LEU A 73 0.08 -13.66 -12.45
N ALA A 74 -0.35 -13.51 -11.19
CA ALA A 74 0.41 -13.95 -10.03
C ALA A 74 0.62 -15.48 -10.01
N ASN A 75 -0.39 -16.26 -10.42
CA ASN A 75 -0.28 -17.71 -10.56
C ASN A 75 0.77 -18.09 -11.62
N GLY A 76 0.79 -17.39 -12.76
CA GLY A 76 1.84 -17.57 -13.78
C GLY A 76 3.25 -17.33 -13.25
N HIS A 77 3.41 -16.41 -12.29
CA HIS A 77 4.67 -16.13 -11.60
C HIS A 77 4.90 -16.96 -10.33
N LYS A 78 3.94 -17.81 -9.92
CA LYS A 78 3.95 -18.55 -8.65
C LYS A 78 4.11 -17.64 -7.42
N THR A 79 3.51 -16.46 -7.45
CA THR A 79 3.53 -15.46 -6.37
C THR A 79 2.12 -15.12 -5.90
N THR A 80 2.03 -14.40 -4.78
CA THR A 80 0.76 -13.87 -4.26
C THR A 80 0.52 -12.47 -4.82
N ALA A 81 -0.67 -12.23 -5.39
CA ALA A 81 -1.07 -10.90 -5.81
C ALA A 81 -1.35 -10.01 -4.59
N VAL A 82 -0.67 -8.86 -4.50
CA VAL A 82 -0.91 -7.83 -3.50
C VAL A 82 -1.33 -6.55 -4.22
N VAL A 83 -2.53 -6.07 -3.93
CA VAL A 83 -3.14 -4.94 -4.66
C VAL A 83 -3.47 -3.83 -3.70
N THR A 84 -3.06 -2.61 -4.05
CA THR A 84 -3.34 -1.42 -3.24
C THR A 84 -4.42 -0.60 -3.91
N PHE A 85 -5.54 -0.39 -3.22
CA PHE A 85 -6.66 0.44 -3.68
C PHE A 85 -6.82 1.68 -2.81
N ASP A 86 -7.43 2.74 -3.33
CA ASP A 86 -7.96 3.80 -2.48
C ASP A 86 -9.08 3.27 -1.57
N GLN A 87 -9.52 4.10 -0.61
CA GLN A 87 -10.46 3.62 0.42
C GLN A 87 -11.82 3.14 -0.15
N PRO A 88 -12.49 3.85 -1.08
CA PRO A 88 -13.75 3.39 -1.66
C PRO A 88 -13.62 2.10 -2.48
N LEU A 89 -12.56 1.97 -3.30
CA LEU A 89 -12.35 0.77 -4.11
C LEU A 89 -11.92 -0.42 -3.25
N ASN A 90 -11.12 -0.19 -2.20
CA ASN A 90 -10.74 -1.23 -1.26
C ASN A 90 -11.98 -1.83 -0.57
N TRP A 91 -12.96 -0.99 -0.20
CA TRP A 91 -14.22 -1.45 0.36
C TRP A 91 -14.99 -2.35 -0.61
N LYS A 92 -15.21 -1.88 -1.85
CA LYS A 92 -15.90 -2.67 -2.88
C LYS A 92 -15.18 -3.99 -3.20
N ALA A 93 -13.85 -3.97 -3.30
CA ALA A 93 -13.04 -5.17 -3.50
C ALA A 93 -13.17 -6.16 -2.34
N SER A 94 -13.27 -5.67 -1.10
CA SER A 94 -13.50 -6.49 0.09
C SER A 94 -14.89 -7.15 0.08
N GLU A 95 -15.94 -6.42 -0.31
CA GLU A 95 -17.29 -6.98 -0.50
C GLU A 95 -17.26 -8.12 -1.51
N ILE A 96 -16.67 -7.88 -2.70
CA ILE A 96 -16.52 -8.89 -3.75
C ILE A 96 -15.80 -10.13 -3.22
N LYS A 97 -14.69 -9.96 -2.49
CA LYS A 97 -13.92 -11.07 -1.90
C LYS A 97 -14.75 -11.88 -0.89
N HIS A 98 -15.66 -11.24 -0.18
CA HIS A 98 -16.57 -11.90 0.76
C HIS A 98 -17.68 -12.67 0.03
N GLU A 99 -18.22 -12.11 -1.06
CA GLU A 99 -19.31 -12.68 -1.85
C GLU A 99 -18.89 -13.89 -2.71
N VAL A 100 -17.64 -13.96 -3.18
CA VAL A 100 -17.16 -15.07 -4.02
C VAL A 100 -17.05 -16.41 -3.25
N PRO A 101 -17.15 -17.57 -3.93
CA PRO A 101 -17.01 -18.88 -3.29
C PRO A 101 -15.68 -19.13 -2.55
N GLY A 102 -15.70 -20.08 -1.61
CA GLY A 102 -14.57 -20.61 -0.81
C GLY A 102 -13.26 -20.77 -1.57
N ASP A 103 -13.42 -21.44 -2.70
CA ASP A 103 -12.42 -22.00 -3.60
C ASP A 103 -12.05 -21.06 -4.75
N SER A 104 -12.65 -19.86 -4.82
CA SER A 104 -12.33 -18.88 -5.85
C SER A 104 -10.89 -18.40 -5.71
N GLN A 105 -10.14 -18.41 -6.82
CA GLN A 105 -8.77 -17.90 -6.89
C GLN A 105 -8.69 -16.41 -6.49
N THR A 106 -9.77 -15.65 -6.69
CA THR A 106 -9.88 -14.23 -6.33
C THR A 106 -9.72 -14.00 -4.82
N ARG A 107 -9.96 -15.02 -3.98
CA ARG A 107 -9.72 -14.93 -2.53
C ARG A 107 -8.24 -14.90 -2.14
N CYS A 108 -7.34 -15.34 -3.03
CA CYS A 108 -5.90 -15.33 -2.79
C CYS A 108 -5.29 -13.92 -2.90
N VAL A 109 -6.01 -12.93 -3.47
CA VAL A 109 -5.51 -11.55 -3.53
C VAL A 109 -5.46 -10.94 -2.14
N VAL A 110 -4.32 -10.35 -1.79
CA VAL A 110 -4.16 -9.51 -0.60
C VAL A 110 -4.55 -8.08 -0.95
N LEU A 111 -5.60 -7.57 -0.31
CA LEU A 111 -6.07 -6.21 -0.51
C LEU A 111 -5.41 -5.28 0.51
N LEU A 112 -4.67 -4.28 0.03
CA LEU A 112 -4.10 -3.22 0.84
C LEU A 112 -4.84 -1.91 0.61
N ARG A 113 -4.98 -1.12 1.68
CA ARG A 113 -5.55 0.22 1.61
C ARG A 113 -4.44 1.23 1.35
N GLY A 114 -4.51 1.90 0.21
CA GLY A 114 -3.62 2.97 -0.19
C GLY A 114 -3.76 4.18 0.73
N SER A 115 -2.63 4.68 1.22
CA SER A 115 -2.55 5.83 2.12
C SER A 115 -2.29 7.14 1.40
N CYS A 116 -2.10 7.13 0.08
CA CYS A 116 -1.71 8.32 -0.69
C CYS A 116 -2.67 9.50 -0.45
N HIS A 117 -3.98 9.29 -0.60
CA HIS A 117 -4.97 10.34 -0.35
C HIS A 117 -5.00 10.81 1.12
N THR A 118 -4.84 9.89 2.07
CA THR A 118 -4.78 10.24 3.50
C THR A 118 -3.56 11.10 3.81
N LEU A 119 -2.40 10.73 3.26
CA LEU A 119 -1.16 11.49 3.42
C LEU A 119 -1.27 12.87 2.77
N MET A 120 -1.82 12.94 1.55
CA MET A 120 -2.04 14.22 0.86
C MET A 120 -3.00 15.13 1.64
N ASN A 121 -4.05 14.59 2.26
CA ASN A 121 -4.95 15.37 3.10
C ASN A 121 -4.27 15.85 4.39
N LEU A 122 -3.44 15.01 5.02
CA LEU A 122 -2.67 15.39 6.20
C LEU A 122 -1.69 16.52 5.87
N LEU A 123 -0.97 16.41 4.76
CA LEU A 123 -0.04 17.45 4.29
C LEU A 123 -0.78 18.75 3.97
N GLY A 124 -1.97 18.68 3.38
CA GLY A 124 -2.84 19.84 3.18
C GLY A 124 -3.27 20.51 4.50
N ALA A 125 -3.62 19.71 5.50
CA ALA A 125 -3.98 20.23 6.84
C ALA A 125 -2.77 20.87 7.54
N ILE A 126 -1.58 20.27 7.44
CA ILE A 126 -0.32 20.85 7.94
C ILE A 126 -0.04 22.17 7.22
N GLY A 127 -0.15 22.20 5.90
CA GLY A 127 0.06 23.41 5.10
C GLY A 127 -0.90 24.54 5.51
N THR A 128 -2.16 24.21 5.76
CA THR A 128 -3.16 25.18 6.25
C THR A 128 -2.86 25.67 7.66
N LEU A 129 -2.53 24.77 8.58
CA LEU A 129 -2.27 25.09 9.98
C LEU A 129 -0.98 25.88 10.17
N MET A 130 0.03 25.59 9.37
CA MET A 130 1.38 26.14 9.46
C MET A 130 1.66 27.22 8.42
N ASP A 131 0.62 27.83 7.84
CA ASP A 131 0.80 28.91 6.89
C ASP A 131 1.58 30.07 7.52
N GLY A 132 2.56 30.60 6.78
CA GLY A 132 3.49 31.63 7.26
C GLY A 132 4.57 31.16 8.24
N SER A 133 4.67 29.87 8.59
CA SER A 133 5.68 29.36 9.54
C SER A 133 7.09 29.18 8.96
N GLY A 134 7.27 29.37 7.65
CA GLY A 134 8.53 29.07 6.96
C GLY A 134 8.65 27.63 6.44
N ILE A 135 7.68 26.75 6.74
CA ILE A 135 7.75 25.33 6.35
C ILE A 135 7.65 25.13 4.83
N LYS A 136 6.94 26.02 4.13
CA LYS A 136 6.81 25.98 2.67
C LYS A 136 8.15 26.29 1.99
N GLU A 137 8.87 27.26 2.52
CA GLU A 137 10.18 27.72 2.07
C GLU A 137 11.24 26.64 2.29
N ILE A 138 11.23 26.00 3.48
CA ILE A 138 12.14 24.88 3.79
C ILE A 138 11.89 23.70 2.83
N LEU A 139 10.63 23.30 2.65
CA LEU A 139 10.30 22.21 1.73
C LEU A 139 10.57 22.60 0.26
N GLY A 140 10.43 23.88 -0.10
CA GLY A 140 10.71 24.41 -1.43
C GLY A 140 12.15 24.16 -1.85
N ASN A 141 13.09 24.24 -0.91
CA ASN A 141 14.49 23.93 -1.15
C ASN A 141 14.77 22.46 -1.48
N ILE A 142 13.89 21.54 -1.07
CA ILE A 142 14.09 20.08 -1.24
C ILE A 142 13.33 19.58 -2.48
N TYR A 143 12.07 20.00 -2.63
CA TYR A 143 11.15 19.44 -3.63
C TYR A 143 10.84 20.38 -4.80
N GLY A 144 11.28 21.64 -4.73
CA GLY A 144 10.94 22.69 -5.69
C GLY A 144 9.58 23.34 -5.40
N GLU A 145 9.50 24.66 -5.58
CA GLU A 145 8.35 25.48 -5.17
C GLU A 145 7.02 25.00 -5.79
N ASN A 146 7.03 24.60 -7.07
CA ASN A 146 5.86 24.12 -7.79
C ASN A 146 5.27 22.84 -7.17
N ALA A 147 6.13 21.90 -6.75
CA ALA A 147 5.69 20.65 -6.12
C ALA A 147 5.14 20.92 -4.72
N VAL A 148 5.82 21.79 -3.95
CA VAL A 148 5.42 22.12 -2.58
C VAL A 148 4.08 22.83 -2.55
N GLN A 149 3.78 23.70 -3.52
CA GLN A 149 2.46 24.32 -3.61
C GLN A 149 1.33 23.26 -3.65
N HIS A 150 1.50 22.20 -4.44
CA HIS A 150 0.51 21.12 -4.53
C HIS A 150 0.49 20.21 -3.29
N ILE A 151 1.64 20.00 -2.64
CA ILE A 151 1.72 19.24 -1.38
C ILE A 151 0.95 19.97 -0.27
N MET A 152 1.14 21.29 -0.17
CA MET A 152 0.58 22.12 0.91
C MET A 152 -0.91 22.40 0.76
N THR A 153 -1.46 22.33 -0.45
CA THR A 153 -2.92 22.40 -0.65
C THR A 153 -3.61 21.05 -0.42
N GLY A 154 -2.84 19.96 -0.40
CA GLY A 154 -3.38 18.61 -0.45
C GLY A 154 -4.21 18.35 -1.73
N LYS A 155 -4.90 17.21 -1.76
CA LYS A 155 -5.97 16.94 -2.74
C LYS A 155 -7.27 16.68 -1.99
N ALA A 156 -8.13 17.70 -1.93
CA ALA A 156 -9.53 17.51 -1.52
C ALA A 156 -10.28 16.77 -2.64
N VAL A 157 -10.12 15.45 -2.69
CA VAL A 157 -10.93 14.62 -3.58
C VAL A 157 -12.31 14.49 -2.94
N GLN A 158 -13.35 14.84 -3.69
CA GLN A 158 -14.74 14.63 -3.34
C GLN A 158 -14.92 13.16 -2.96
N ARG A 159 -15.23 12.90 -1.70
CA ARG A 159 -15.57 11.57 -1.20
C ARG A 159 -16.96 11.24 -1.75
N GLN A 160 -17.00 10.66 -2.94
CA GLN A 160 -18.20 10.03 -3.50
C GLN A 160 -18.27 8.58 -3.02
#